data_AF-G5K4T1-F1
#
_entry.id   AF-G5K4T1-F1
#
_cell.length_a   1.000
_cell.length_b   1.000
_cell.length_c   1.000
_cell.angle_alpha   90.00
_cell.angle_beta   90.00
_cell.angle_gamma   90.00
#
_symmetry.space_group_name_H-M   'P 1'
#
loop_
_entity.id
_entity.type
_entity.pdbx_description
1 polymer ?
#
loop_
_entity_poly.entity_id
_entity_poly.type
_entity_poly.pdbx_seq_one_letter_code
_entity_poly.pdbx_strand_id
1 'polypeptide(L)'
;MSHLQYTAKSHHLQWNMRQLSKICSQFYQDYCPEDFKHRRNVCLSKVSDQSLLVLLLLQAELGIKSQRHFYRICQLFPCGTLLERSRFNRRARQLIWLVQVIRQAMNTQISPNTIVL
;
A
#
# COMPACT_ATOMS: atom_id res chain seq x y z
N MET A 1 -21.38 33.65 -19.19
CA MET A 1 -21.28 32.56 -18.18
C MET A 1 -20.07 31.70 -18.54
N SER A 2 -18.94 31.94 -17.90
CA SER A 2 -17.69 31.22 -18.13
C SER A 2 -17.76 29.85 -17.46
N HIS A 3 -17.83 28.78 -18.25
CA HIS A 3 -17.61 27.43 -17.76
C HIS A 3 -16.19 27.36 -17.21
N LEU A 4 -16.05 27.21 -15.88
CA LEU A 4 -14.82 26.80 -15.25
C LEU A 4 -14.42 25.45 -15.87
N GLN A 5 -13.53 25.48 -16.86
CA GLN A 5 -12.82 24.30 -17.32
C GLN A 5 -11.85 23.90 -16.21
N TYR A 6 -12.40 23.24 -15.19
CA TYR A 6 -11.59 22.54 -14.20
C TYR A 6 -10.92 21.36 -14.90
N THR A 7 -9.77 21.62 -15.51
CA THR A 7 -8.81 20.58 -15.84
C THR A 7 -8.07 20.25 -14.55
N ALA A 8 -8.65 19.34 -13.76
CA ALA A 8 -7.88 18.64 -12.75
C ALA A 8 -6.71 17.96 -13.48
N LYS A 9 -5.55 18.60 -13.47
CA LYS A 9 -4.28 18.00 -13.84
C LYS A 9 -3.93 16.96 -12.77
N SER A 10 -4.60 15.81 -12.78
CA SER A 10 -4.28 14.66 -11.94
C SER A 10 -3.06 13.91 -12.49
N HIS A 11 -1.98 14.63 -12.84
CA HIS A 11 -0.70 14.01 -13.17
C HIS A 11 -0.12 13.21 -11.99
N HIS A 12 -0.57 13.49 -10.76
CA HIS A 12 -0.17 12.81 -9.53
C HIS A 12 -0.73 11.38 -9.39
N LEU A 13 -1.80 11.02 -10.11
CA LEU A 13 -2.41 9.68 -10.05
C LEU A 13 -2.02 8.77 -11.20
N GLN A 14 -1.15 9.22 -12.12
CA GLN A 14 -0.57 8.37 -13.17
C GLN A 14 0.60 7.52 -12.64
N TRP A 15 0.54 7.07 -11.39
CA TRP A 15 1.44 6.00 -10.99
C TRP A 15 1.07 4.76 -11.78
N ASN A 16 2.03 4.25 -12.55
CA ASN A 16 1.88 2.98 -13.20
C ASN A 16 1.73 1.92 -12.10
N MET A 17 0.50 1.44 -11.88
CA MET A 17 0.19 0.45 -10.84
C MET A 17 1.09 -0.79 -10.95
N ARG A 18 1.61 -1.11 -12.15
CA ARG A 18 2.58 -2.20 -12.34
C ARG A 18 3.94 -1.86 -11.74
N GLN A 19 4.42 -0.63 -11.88
CA GLN A 19 5.66 -0.17 -11.24
C GLN A 19 5.52 -0.15 -9.72
N LEU A 20 4.42 0.38 -9.20
CA LEU A 20 4.16 0.40 -7.76
C LEU A 20 4.10 -1.03 -7.20
N SER A 21 3.41 -1.94 -7.88
CA SER A 21 3.36 -3.36 -7.51
C SER A 21 4.75 -4.02 -7.52
N LYS A 22 5.59 -3.68 -8.52
CA LYS A 22 6.97 -4.18 -8.60
C LYS A 22 7.81 -3.69 -7.42
N ILE A 23 7.74 -2.39 -7.09
CA ILE A 23 8.45 -1.79 -5.95
C ILE A 23 7.98 -2.42 -4.64
N CYS A 24 6.67 -2.54 -4.42
CA CYS A 24 6.11 -3.17 -3.23
C CYS A 24 6.55 -4.63 -3.09
N SER A 25 6.60 -5.35 -4.22
CA SER A 25 7.07 -6.74 -4.23
C SER A 25 8.54 -6.84 -3.83
N GLN A 26 9.38 -5.93 -4.36
CA GLN A 26 10.79 -5.87 -4.00
C GLN A 26 10.98 -5.55 -2.51
N PHE A 27 10.33 -4.50 -2.00
CA PHE A 27 10.42 -4.15 -0.58
C PHE A 27 9.88 -5.25 0.34
N TYR A 28 8.82 -5.95 -0.08
CA TYR A 28 8.34 -7.10 0.68
C TYR A 28 9.39 -8.22 0.71
N GLN A 29 10.12 -8.47 -0.38
CA GLN A 29 11.19 -9.47 -0.38
C GLN A 29 12.38 -9.06 0.48
N ASP A 30 12.79 -7.80 0.42
CA ASP A 30 14.02 -7.33 1.07
C ASP A 30 13.85 -7.13 2.57
N TYR A 31 12.67 -6.67 3.02
CA TYR A 31 12.47 -6.25 4.42
C TYR A 31 11.54 -7.15 5.23
N CYS A 32 10.78 -8.05 4.60
CA CYS A 32 9.88 -8.92 5.34
C CYS A 32 10.64 -10.12 5.95
N PRO A 33 10.47 -10.44 7.24
CA PRO A 33 11.07 -11.62 7.84
C PRO A 33 10.58 -12.93 7.21
N GLU A 34 11.47 -13.92 7.08
CA GLU A 34 11.14 -15.22 6.49
C GLU A 34 10.01 -15.95 7.22
N ASP A 35 9.96 -15.86 8.55
CA ASP A 35 8.88 -16.42 9.36
C ASP A 35 7.50 -15.84 9.00
N PHE A 36 7.46 -14.58 8.56
CA PHE A 36 6.23 -13.93 8.14
C PHE A 36 5.83 -14.31 6.71
N LYS A 37 6.82 -14.43 5.81
CA LYS A 37 6.63 -14.90 4.43
C LYS A 37 6.08 -16.33 4.41
N HIS A 38 6.62 -17.19 5.28
CA HIS A 38 6.26 -18.60 5.38
C HIS A 38 5.26 -18.91 6.49
N ARG A 39 4.52 -17.90 6.96
CA ARG A 39 3.53 -18.10 8.02
C ARG A 39 2.51 -19.18 7.66
N ARG A 40 1.98 -19.81 8.70
CA ARG A 40 0.91 -20.80 8.57
C ARG A 40 -0.26 -20.22 7.76
N ASN A 41 -0.77 -21.01 6.80
CA ASN A 41 -1.89 -20.68 5.91
C ASN A 41 -1.63 -19.54 4.92
N VAL A 42 -0.38 -19.17 4.62
CA VAL A 42 -0.09 -18.16 3.59
C VAL A 42 -0.72 -18.53 2.24
N CYS A 43 -0.64 -19.80 1.83
CA CYS A 43 -1.24 -20.30 0.58
C CYS A 43 -2.77 -20.27 0.55
N LEU A 44 -3.43 -20.13 1.72
CA LEU A 44 -4.90 -20.01 1.82
C LEU A 44 -5.36 -18.54 1.75
N SER A 45 -4.43 -17.60 1.62
CA SER A 45 -4.76 -16.18 1.53
C SER A 45 -5.30 -15.84 0.14
N LYS A 46 -6.54 -15.36 0.07
CA LYS A 46 -7.18 -14.89 -1.17
C LYS A 46 -6.48 -13.67 -1.78
N VAL A 47 -5.79 -12.90 -0.95
CA VAL A 47 -5.03 -11.70 -1.36
C VAL A 47 -3.62 -11.82 -0.82
N SER A 48 -2.63 -11.60 -1.69
CA SER A 48 -1.22 -11.64 -1.32
C SER A 48 -0.85 -10.45 -0.43
N ASP A 49 0.25 -10.60 0.29
CA ASP A 49 0.75 -9.53 1.15
C ASP A 49 1.25 -8.34 0.36
N GLN A 50 1.85 -8.59 -0.80
CA GLN A 50 2.29 -7.57 -1.73
C GLN A 50 1.11 -6.74 -2.24
N SER A 51 -0.01 -7.38 -2.59
CA SER A 51 -1.23 -6.66 -3.00
C SER A 51 -1.82 -5.84 -1.85
N LEU A 52 -1.82 -6.38 -0.63
CA LEU A 52 -2.23 -5.61 0.55
C LEU A 52 -1.30 -4.43 0.83
N LEU A 53 0.02 -4.58 0.60
CA LEU A 53 0.99 -3.50 0.76
C LEU A 53 0.73 -2.37 -0.24
N VAL A 54 0.46 -2.70 -1.51
CA VAL A 54 0.04 -1.72 -2.53
C VAL A 54 -1.23 -0.99 -2.10
N LEU A 55 -2.22 -1.72 -1.56
CA LEU A 55 -3.46 -1.11 -1.06
C LEU A 55 -3.21 -0.15 0.12
N LEU A 56 -2.30 -0.49 1.04
CA LEU A 56 -1.93 0.39 2.15
C LEU A 56 -1.21 1.66 1.69
N LEU A 57 -0.34 1.57 0.67
CA LEU A 57 0.28 2.75 0.08
C LEU A 57 -0.74 3.61 -0.66
N LEU A 58 -1.65 2.99 -1.42
CA LEU A 58 -2.74 3.71 -2.06
C LEU A 58 -3.63 4.43 -1.04
N GLN A 59 -3.92 3.79 0.10
CA GLN A 59 -4.65 4.42 1.19
C GLN A 59 -3.93 5.67 1.72
N ALA A 60 -2.61 5.58 1.91
CA ALA A 60 -1.78 6.67 2.40
C ALA A 60 -1.74 7.82 1.38
N GLU A 61 -1.59 7.50 0.10
CA GLU A 61 -1.57 8.47 -1.01
C GLU A 61 -2.90 9.23 -1.13
N LEU A 62 -4.02 8.53 -0.93
CA LEU A 62 -5.36 9.13 -0.91
C LEU A 62 -5.62 9.93 0.39
N GLY A 63 -4.68 9.96 1.34
CA GLY A 63 -4.83 10.65 2.62
C GLY A 63 -5.88 10.03 3.55
N ILE A 64 -6.30 8.78 3.31
CA ILE A 64 -7.36 8.13 4.07
C ILE A 64 -6.79 7.53 5.35
N LYS A 65 -7.00 8.21 6.49
CA LYS A 65 -6.52 7.72 7.79
C LYS A 65 -7.29 6.51 8.32
N SER A 66 -8.57 6.39 7.96
CA SER A 66 -9.46 5.33 8.49
C SER A 66 -9.40 4.06 7.65
N GLN A 67 -8.86 2.99 8.22
CA GLN A 67 -8.87 1.64 7.63
C GLN A 67 -10.28 1.16 7.28
N ARG A 68 -11.27 1.49 8.12
CA ARG A 68 -12.67 1.13 7.88
C ARG A 68 -13.24 1.85 6.66
N HIS A 69 -12.91 3.13 6.51
CA HIS A 69 -13.36 3.93 5.37
C HIS A 69 -12.71 3.43 4.08
N PHE A 70 -11.39 3.20 4.10
CA PHE A 70 -10.67 2.66 2.96
C PHE A 70 -11.19 1.28 2.54
N TYR A 71 -11.44 0.38 3.50
CA TYR A 71 -12.05 -0.92 3.20
C TYR A 71 -13.39 -0.80 2.45
N ARG A 72 -14.25 0.16 2.83
CA ARG A 72 -15.52 0.39 2.13
C ARG A 72 -15.29 0.85 0.69
N ILE A 73 -14.28 1.68 0.45
CA ILE A 73 -13.89 2.09 -0.91
C ILE A 73 -13.37 0.89 -1.71
N CYS A 74 -12.57 0.01 -1.10
CA CYS A 74 -12.12 -1.21 -1.77
C CYS A 74 -13.27 -2.10 -2.24
N GLN A 75 -14.40 -2.15 -1.50
CA GLN A 75 -15.60 -2.90 -1.91
C GLN A 75 -16.27 -2.38 -3.18
N LEU A 76 -15.99 -1.14 -3.60
CA LEU A 76 -16.52 -0.57 -4.84
C LEU A 76 -15.84 -1.12 -6.09
N PHE A 77 -14.68 -1.78 -5.92
CA PHE A 77 -13.95 -2.40 -7.02
C PHE A 77 -14.27 -3.91 -7.08
N PRO A 78 -14.24 -4.54 -8.28
CA PRO A 78 -14.48 -5.98 -8.43
C PRO A 78 -13.58 -6.86 -7.55
N CYS A 79 -12.37 -6.39 -7.23
CA CYS A 79 -11.41 -7.06 -6.36
C CYS A 79 -11.71 -6.92 -4.85
N GLY A 80 -12.63 -6.04 -4.46
CA GLY A 80 -12.99 -5.79 -3.06
C GLY A 80 -13.66 -6.97 -2.37
N THR A 81 -14.42 -7.77 -3.11
CA THR A 81 -15.13 -8.95 -2.60
C THR A 81 -14.19 -10.06 -2.12
N LEU A 82 -12.92 -10.03 -2.54
CA LEU A 82 -11.88 -10.97 -2.10
C LEU A 82 -11.36 -10.66 -0.68
N LEU A 83 -11.67 -9.46 -0.17
CA LEU A 83 -11.22 -8.97 1.12
C LEU A 83 -12.33 -9.10 2.16
N GLU A 84 -12.29 -10.14 2.98
CA GLU A 84 -13.13 -10.17 4.19
C GLU A 84 -12.65 -9.08 5.18
N ARG A 85 -13.57 -8.24 5.68
CA ARG A 85 -13.26 -7.11 6.57
C ARG A 85 -12.34 -7.44 7.75
N SER A 86 -12.63 -8.54 8.47
CA SER A 86 -11.85 -8.95 9.63
C SER A 86 -10.44 -9.40 9.23
N ARG A 87 -10.32 -10.16 8.14
CA ARG A 87 -9.05 -10.62 7.59
C ARG A 87 -8.22 -9.44 7.07
N PHE A 88 -8.82 -8.55 6.29
CA PHE A 88 -8.18 -7.34 5.79
C PHE A 88 -7.60 -6.53 6.95
N ASN A 89 -8.41 -6.19 7.95
CA ASN A 89 -7.95 -5.38 9.08
C ASN A 89 -6.81 -6.06 9.87
N ARG A 90 -6.87 -7.38 10.05
CA ARG A 90 -5.81 -8.14 10.72
C ARG A 90 -4.51 -8.10 9.93
N ARG A 91 -4.56 -8.34 8.62
CA ARG A 91 -3.39 -8.32 7.75
C ARG A 91 -2.84 -6.90 7.54
N ALA A 92 -3.71 -5.92 7.36
CA ALA A 92 -3.35 -4.50 7.27
C ALA A 92 -2.54 -4.06 8.49
N ARG A 93 -2.98 -4.39 9.71
CA ARG A 93 -2.21 -4.09 10.93
C ARG A 93 -0.82 -4.73 10.95
N GLN A 94 -0.72 -5.99 10.51
CA GLN A 94 0.57 -6.68 10.43
C GLN A 94 1.50 -6.04 9.39
N LEU A 95 0.96 -5.62 8.25
CA LEU A 95 1.73 -5.00 7.17
C LEU A 95 2.04 -3.52 7.42
N ILE A 96 1.23 -2.81 8.21
CA ILE A 96 1.58 -1.44 8.65
C ILE A 96 2.92 -1.43 9.38
N TRP A 97 3.18 -2.44 10.22
CA TRP A 97 4.48 -2.58 10.86
C TRP A 97 5.61 -2.71 9.82
N LEU A 98 5.43 -3.54 8.79
CA LEU A 98 6.40 -3.67 7.69
C LEU A 98 6.60 -2.35 6.93
N VAL A 99 5.55 -1.57 6.70
CA VAL A 99 5.66 -0.23 6.09
C VAL A 99 6.54 0.69 6.95
N GLN A 100 6.43 0.63 8.28
CA GLN A 100 7.30 1.41 9.17
C GLN A 100 8.75 0.95 9.10
N VAL A 101 9.00 -0.36 9.05
CA VAL A 101 10.36 -0.91 8.86
C VAL A 101 10.96 -0.44 7.54
N ILE A 102 10.22 -0.56 6.43
CA ILE A 102 10.66 -0.09 5.10
C ILE A 102 10.99 1.41 5.17
N ARG A 103 10.10 2.22 5.77
CA ARG A 103 10.31 3.66 5.94
C ARG A 103 11.58 3.96 6.73
N GLN A 104 11.80 3.27 7.85
CA GLN A 104 13.01 3.45 8.66
C GLN A 104 14.26 3.07 7.87
N ALA A 105 14.26 1.92 7.19
CA ALA A 105 15.38 1.47 6.38
C ALA A 105 15.72 2.47 5.27
N MET A 106 14.71 2.96 4.54
CA MET A 106 14.89 3.98 3.50
C MET A 106 15.47 5.28 4.08
N ASN A 107 14.96 5.74 5.22
CA ASN A 107 15.47 6.94 5.88
C ASN A 107 16.90 6.77 6.42
N THR A 108 17.31 5.57 6.80
CA THR A 108 18.70 5.31 7.22
C THR A 108 19.66 5.21 6.03
N GLN A 109 19.18 4.76 4.86
CA GLN A 109 19.98 4.72 3.63
C GLN A 109 20.13 6.10 2.98
N ILE A 110 19.13 6.97 3.16
CA ILE A 110 19.20 8.37 2.74
C ILE A 110 19.93 9.15 3.84
N SER A 111 21.25 9.30 3.68
CA SER A 111 22.04 10.21 4.53
C SER A 111 21.38 11.60 4.56
N PRO A 112 21.20 12.22 5.74
CA PRO A 112 20.69 13.59 5.85
C PRO A 112 21.49 14.60 5.01
N ASN A 113 22.76 14.29 4.69
CA ASN A 113 23.63 15.14 3.87
C ASN A 113 23.34 15.09 2.36
N THR A 114 22.46 14.20 1.90
CA THR A 114 22.06 14.12 0.48
C THR A 114 20.83 14.99 0.19
N ILE A 115 20.06 15.36 1.22
CA ILE A 115 18.92 16.28 1.09
C ILE A 115 19.42 17.70 1.30
N VAL A 116 20.22 18.19 0.35
CA VAL A 116 20.43 19.64 0.20
C VAL A 116 19.39 20.11 -0.81
N LEU A 117 18.36 20.81 -0.31
CA LEU A 117 17.39 21.57 -1.11
C LEU A 117 17.98 22.93 -1.48
#